data_AF-A0A353DUE6-F1
#
_entry.id   AF-A0A353DUE6-F1
#
_cell.length_a   1.000
_cell.length_b   1.000
_cell.length_c   1.000
_cell.angle_alpha   90.00
_cell.angle_beta   90.00
_cell.angle_gamma   90.00
#
_symmetry.space_group_name_H-M   'P 1'
#
loop_
_entity.id
_entity.type
_entity.pdbx_description
1 polymer ?
#
loop_
_entity_poly.entity_id
_entity_poly.type
_entity_poly.pdbx_seq_one_letter_code
_entity_poly.pdbx_strand_id
1 'polypeptide(L)'
;STWIELAVAGVEVVLLVVFAIPLWAKVVADVPTPEESTQIRVMAQQFGWNFMHPGQDDLFGQQRFDLVDETNKFGRDLEDPNGKDDIFTLNEIHLPVEKEVVFHVSSLDVIHSFKVIALRMCQDAIPGLSIPVWCKPLKEGRFQINCAQLCGNGHSAMTGGFLNIDSQSDYDSWLAVNTPADGAAAGAGAFE
;
A
#
# COMPACT_ATOMS: atom_id res chain seq x y z
N SER A 1 -28.47 -40.74 -3.14
CA SER A 1 -27.85 -41.98 -2.61
C SER A 1 -26.86 -41.53 -1.59
N THR A 2 -27.06 -41.85 -0.32
CA THR A 2 -26.30 -41.28 0.81
C THR A 2 -24.78 -41.44 0.64
N TRP A 3 -24.32 -42.53 0.05
CA TRP A 3 -22.90 -42.76 -0.20
C TRP A 3 -22.27 -41.80 -1.22
N ILE A 4 -23.03 -41.38 -2.23
CA ILE A 4 -22.56 -40.40 -3.22
C ILE A 4 -22.49 -39.02 -2.59
N GLU A 5 -23.49 -38.65 -1.79
CA GLU A 5 -23.50 -37.37 -1.05
C GLU A 5 -22.32 -37.27 -0.08
N LEU A 6 -22.03 -38.35 0.65
CA LEU A 6 -20.85 -38.42 1.53
C LEU A 6 -19.53 -38.35 0.74
N ALA A 7 -19.45 -38.98 -0.44
CA ALA A 7 -18.26 -38.92 -1.28
C ALA A 7 -18.01 -37.50 -1.80
N VAL A 8 -19.04 -36.80 -2.28
CA VAL A 8 -18.94 -35.40 -2.71
C VAL A 8 -18.50 -34.51 -1.55
N ALA A 9 -19.13 -34.63 -0.38
CA ALA A 9 -18.72 -33.89 0.80
C ALA A 9 -17.27 -34.15 1.20
N GLY A 10 -16.82 -35.42 1.13
CA GLY A 10 -15.43 -35.79 1.39
C GLY A 10 -14.44 -35.15 0.42
N VAL A 11 -14.76 -35.13 -0.89
CA VAL A 11 -13.92 -34.48 -1.91
C VAL A 11 -13.84 -32.97 -1.66
N GLU A 12 -14.95 -32.31 -1.36
CA GLU A 12 -14.97 -30.87 -1.05
C GLU A 12 -14.10 -30.53 0.18
N VAL A 13 -14.20 -31.33 1.25
CA VAL A 13 -13.35 -31.15 2.44
C VAL A 13 -11.87 -31.27 2.07
N VAL A 14 -11.49 -32.22 1.24
CA VAL A 14 -10.10 -32.37 0.78
C VAL A 14 -9.67 -31.16 -0.05
N LEU A 15 -10.48 -30.71 -1.01
CA LEU A 15 -10.17 -29.53 -1.83
C LEU A 15 -9.99 -28.28 -0.97
N LEU A 16 -10.83 -28.08 0.04
CA LEU A 16 -10.72 -26.92 0.92
C LEU A 16 -9.52 -27.00 1.87
N VAL A 17 -9.39 -28.10 2.61
CA VAL A 17 -8.41 -28.22 3.71
C VAL A 17 -7.01 -28.51 3.20
N VAL A 18 -6.87 -29.34 2.17
CA VAL A 18 -5.55 -29.77 1.67
C VAL A 18 -5.01 -28.83 0.60
N PHE A 19 -5.89 -28.20 -0.21
CA PHE A 19 -5.45 -27.35 -1.33
C PHE A 19 -5.74 -25.87 -1.09
N ALA A 20 -7.00 -25.48 -0.88
CA ALA A 20 -7.39 -24.07 -0.89
C ALA A 20 -6.80 -23.29 0.29
N ILE A 21 -6.93 -23.80 1.53
CA ILE A 21 -6.43 -23.11 2.73
C ILE A 21 -4.91 -22.92 2.69
N PRO A 22 -4.08 -23.95 2.42
CA PRO A 22 -2.63 -23.76 2.36
C PRO A 22 -2.18 -22.81 1.24
N LEU A 23 -2.84 -22.87 0.07
CA LEU A 23 -2.53 -21.96 -1.04
C LEU A 23 -2.86 -20.51 -0.69
N TRP A 24 -4.01 -20.27 -0.05
CA TRP A 24 -4.38 -18.94 0.42
C TRP A 24 -3.40 -18.44 1.50
N ALA A 25 -3.06 -19.28 2.47
CA ALA A 25 -2.14 -18.94 3.54
C ALA A 25 -0.76 -18.51 3.00
N LYS A 26 -0.22 -19.24 2.02
CA LYS A 26 1.04 -18.87 1.36
C LYS A 26 1.01 -17.48 0.71
N VAL A 27 -0.14 -17.06 0.20
CA VAL A 27 -0.27 -15.76 -0.48
C VAL A 27 -0.50 -14.63 0.52
N VAL A 28 -1.23 -14.88 1.61
CA VAL A 28 -1.69 -13.83 2.53
C VAL A 28 -0.87 -13.75 3.82
N ALA A 29 -0.41 -14.88 4.35
CA ALA A 29 0.28 -14.94 5.65
C ALA A 29 1.80 -14.71 5.54
N ASP A 30 2.41 -15.04 4.40
CA ASP A 30 3.85 -14.91 4.18
C ASP A 30 4.19 -13.49 3.70
N VAL A 31 3.96 -12.49 4.56
CA VAL A 31 4.33 -11.10 4.27
C VAL A 31 5.86 -10.94 4.34
N PRO A 32 6.51 -10.38 3.30
CA PRO A 32 7.95 -10.13 3.31
C PRO A 32 8.42 -9.30 4.51
N THR A 33 9.64 -9.57 4.97
CA THR A 33 10.26 -8.79 6.05
C THR A 33 10.67 -7.40 5.57
N PRO A 34 10.79 -6.40 6.47
CA PRO A 34 11.26 -5.07 6.10
C PRO A 34 12.61 -5.07 5.39
N GLU A 35 13.50 -5.99 5.73
CA GLU A 35 14.84 -6.09 5.15
C GLU A 35 14.82 -6.64 3.71
N GLU A 36 13.75 -7.34 3.31
CA GLU A 36 13.60 -7.99 2.01
C GLU A 36 12.71 -7.18 1.05
N SER A 37 12.04 -6.13 1.54
CA SER A 37 10.99 -5.45 0.80
C SER A 37 10.95 -3.94 0.99
N THR A 38 10.64 -3.21 -0.07
CA THR A 38 10.37 -1.76 0.02
C THR A 38 9.10 -1.54 0.83
N GLN A 39 9.21 -0.77 1.91
CA GLN A 39 8.08 -0.44 2.77
C GLN A 39 7.39 0.83 2.28
N ILE A 40 6.06 0.81 2.20
CA ILE A 40 5.24 1.96 1.81
C ILE A 40 4.15 2.17 2.85
N ARG A 41 3.88 3.41 3.27
CA ARG A 41 2.65 3.72 4.02
C ARG A 41 1.60 4.31 3.09
N VAL A 42 0.38 3.79 3.17
CA VAL A 42 -0.77 4.23 2.38
C VAL A 42 -1.83 4.76 3.30
N MET A 43 -2.25 6.01 3.09
CA MET A 43 -3.27 6.67 3.89
C MET A 43 -4.41 7.17 3.00
N ALA A 44 -5.54 6.48 3.08
CA ALA A 44 -6.76 6.87 2.37
C ALA A 44 -7.47 8.04 3.06
N GLN A 45 -8.15 8.86 2.27
CA GLN A 45 -9.04 9.93 2.75
C GLN A 45 -10.13 10.20 1.72
N GLN A 46 -11.19 10.89 2.12
CA GLN A 46 -12.18 11.48 1.22
C GLN A 46 -11.59 12.73 0.52
N PHE A 47 -11.33 12.74 -0.78
CA PHE A 47 -11.28 11.62 -1.73
C PHE A 47 -9.91 11.62 -2.40
N GLY A 48 -8.98 10.80 -1.89
CA GLY A 48 -7.63 10.67 -2.42
C GLY A 48 -6.78 9.67 -1.66
N TRP A 49 -5.60 9.40 -2.22
CA TRP A 49 -4.62 8.48 -1.67
C TRP A 49 -3.34 9.24 -1.35
N ASN A 50 -2.91 9.20 -0.08
CA ASN A 50 -1.62 9.75 0.31
C ASN A 50 -0.65 8.59 0.48
N PHE A 51 0.57 8.76 -0.01
CA PHE A 51 1.63 7.77 0.11
C PHE A 51 2.82 8.38 0.83
N MET A 52 3.52 7.52 1.55
CA MET A 52 4.81 7.84 2.15
C MET A 52 5.80 6.75 1.79
N HIS A 53 6.91 7.17 1.18
CA HIS A 53 8.09 6.34 0.97
C HIS A 53 9.13 6.69 2.02
N PRO A 54 9.93 5.70 2.47
CA PRO A 54 11.15 6.03 3.19
C PRO A 54 12.09 6.76 2.25
N GLY A 55 13.00 7.54 2.79
CA GLY A 55 14.02 8.22 2.00
C GLY A 55 15.13 7.27 1.57
N GLN A 56 16.36 7.79 1.53
CA GLN A 56 17.53 7.00 1.09
C GLN A 56 18.03 6.05 2.18
N ASP A 57 17.67 6.29 3.44
CA ASP A 57 18.05 5.44 4.57
C ASP A 57 17.16 4.20 4.73
N ASP A 58 16.07 4.10 3.94
CA ASP A 58 15.06 3.04 3.98
C ASP A 58 14.35 2.91 5.35
N LEU A 59 14.43 3.97 6.17
CA LEU A 59 13.77 4.08 7.46
C LEU A 59 12.61 5.07 7.37
N PHE A 60 11.64 4.90 8.27
CA PHE A 60 10.57 5.86 8.43
C PHE A 60 10.73 6.58 9.76
N GLY A 61 10.29 7.84 9.78
CA GLY A 61 10.02 8.54 11.02
C GLY A 61 8.92 7.87 11.86
N GLN A 62 9.00 8.08 13.18
CA GLN A 62 7.99 7.69 14.13
C GLN A 62 6.64 8.36 13.83
N GLN A 63 5.56 7.60 14.04
CA GLN A 63 4.18 8.08 13.91
C GLN A 63 3.49 8.13 15.26
N ARG A 64 2.68 9.16 15.43
CA ARG A 64 1.90 9.47 16.61
C ARG A 64 0.53 9.96 16.20
N PHE A 65 -0.51 9.30 16.70
CA PHE A 65 -1.89 9.62 16.34
C PHE A 65 -2.29 11.03 16.78
N ASP A 66 -1.70 11.54 17.86
CA ASP A 66 -1.97 12.89 18.39
C ASP A 66 -1.37 14.01 17.55
N LEU A 67 -0.48 13.67 16.61
CA LEU A 67 0.13 14.61 15.66
C LEU A 67 -0.60 14.64 14.31
N VAL A 68 -1.69 13.88 14.14
CA VAL A 68 -2.44 13.83 12.88
C VAL A 68 -3.30 15.08 12.73
N ASP A 69 -3.06 15.83 11.65
CA ASP A 69 -3.86 16.98 11.24
C ASP A 69 -3.96 17.09 9.70
N GLU A 70 -4.55 18.18 9.21
CA GLU A 70 -4.74 18.40 7.76
C GLU A 70 -3.42 18.42 6.96
N THR A 71 -2.34 18.88 7.58
CA THR A 71 -0.99 19.03 7.01
C THR A 71 -0.07 17.86 7.35
N ASN A 72 -0.34 17.15 8.45
CA ASN A 72 0.42 15.99 8.93
C ASN A 72 -0.44 14.72 8.93
N LYS A 73 -0.88 14.31 7.73
CA LYS A 73 -1.78 13.16 7.51
C LYS A 73 -1.25 11.83 8.03
N PHE A 74 0.07 11.71 8.17
CA PHE A 74 0.73 10.52 8.69
C PHE A 74 1.05 10.61 10.19
N GLY A 75 0.74 11.72 10.87
CA GLY A 75 1.02 11.90 12.29
C GLY A 75 2.52 11.82 12.60
N ARG A 76 3.36 12.38 11.74
CA ARG A 76 4.82 12.27 11.85
C ARG A 76 5.35 13.06 13.03
N ASP A 77 6.31 12.46 13.71
CA ASP A 77 7.18 13.18 14.62
C ASP A 77 8.27 13.91 13.82
N LEU A 78 8.14 15.23 13.71
CA LEU A 78 9.08 16.06 12.93
C LEU A 78 10.45 16.20 13.61
N GLU A 79 10.56 15.82 14.89
CA GLU A 79 11.83 15.82 15.61
C GLU A 79 12.64 14.53 15.36
N ASP A 80 12.01 13.48 14.81
CA ASP A 80 12.68 12.21 14.51
C ASP A 80 13.65 12.39 13.31
N PRO A 81 14.95 12.12 13.48
CA PRO A 81 15.92 12.18 12.38
C PRO A 81 15.58 11.23 11.22
N ASN A 82 14.97 10.07 11.48
CA ASN A 82 14.66 9.07 10.44
C ASN A 82 13.47 9.49 9.54
N GLY A 83 12.73 10.54 9.92
CA GLY A 83 11.57 11.01 9.15
C GLY A 83 11.87 12.22 8.26
N LYS A 84 13.12 12.68 8.23
CA LYS A 84 13.50 13.93 7.55
C LYS A 84 13.61 13.80 6.05
N ASP A 85 13.89 12.60 5.57
CA ASP A 85 14.07 12.26 4.17
C ASP A 85 12.89 11.46 3.59
N ASP A 86 11.86 11.17 4.41
CA ASP A 86 10.58 10.61 3.99
C ASP A 86 9.96 11.42 2.83
N ILE A 87 9.45 10.73 1.82
CA ILE A 87 8.86 11.31 0.62
C ILE A 87 7.35 11.19 0.67
N PHE A 88 6.65 12.27 0.30
CA PHE A 88 5.18 12.35 0.31
C PHE A 88 4.65 12.56 -1.09
N THR A 89 3.70 11.73 -1.48
CA THR A 89 2.99 11.90 -2.74
C THR A 89 1.49 11.77 -2.56
N LEU A 90 0.77 12.45 -3.44
CA LEU A 90 -0.68 12.46 -3.47
C LEU A 90 -1.14 11.85 -4.79
N ASN A 91 -2.00 10.84 -4.72
CA ASN A 91 -2.60 10.14 -5.85
C ASN A 91 -1.59 9.50 -6.84
N GLU A 92 -0.31 9.43 -6.48
CA GLU A 92 0.71 8.82 -7.31
C GLU A 92 1.74 8.12 -6.44
N ILE A 93 2.14 6.92 -6.80
CA ILE A 93 3.15 6.13 -6.10
C ILE A 93 4.07 5.44 -7.10
N HIS A 94 5.35 5.37 -6.78
CA HIS A 94 6.38 4.75 -7.62
C HIS A 94 6.97 3.52 -6.93
N LEU A 95 7.20 2.45 -7.68
CA LEU A 95 7.74 1.18 -7.17
C LEU A 95 8.78 0.61 -8.11
N PRO A 96 9.85 0.00 -7.61
CA PRO A 96 10.80 -0.72 -8.44
C PRO A 96 10.23 -2.07 -8.91
N VAL A 97 10.42 -2.39 -10.19
CA VAL A 97 10.09 -3.70 -10.76
C VAL A 97 10.96 -4.81 -10.16
N GLU A 98 10.42 -6.03 -10.06
CA GLU A 98 11.09 -7.25 -9.55
C GLU A 98 11.58 -7.18 -8.08
N LYS A 99 11.16 -6.18 -7.30
CA LYS A 99 11.42 -6.07 -5.86
C LYS A 99 10.15 -6.30 -5.05
N GLU A 100 10.24 -6.96 -3.90
CA GLU A 100 9.08 -7.10 -3.03
C GLU A 100 8.69 -5.76 -2.40
N VAL A 101 7.39 -5.48 -2.33
CA VAL A 101 6.85 -4.24 -1.80
C VAL A 101 5.75 -4.57 -0.79
N VAL A 102 5.83 -3.99 0.40
CA VAL A 102 4.82 -4.08 1.45
C VAL A 102 4.17 -2.72 1.64
N PHE A 103 2.85 -2.67 1.52
CA PHE A 103 2.02 -1.50 1.77
C PHE A 103 1.35 -1.64 3.14
N HIS A 104 1.57 -0.67 4.01
CA HIS A 104 0.88 -0.51 5.27
C HIS A 104 -0.32 0.40 5.06
N VAL A 105 -1.50 -0.20 4.91
CA VAL A 105 -2.73 0.50 4.48
C VAL A 105 -3.56 0.92 5.68
N SER A 106 -3.90 2.21 5.72
CA SER A 106 -4.73 2.84 6.75
C SER A 106 -5.64 3.93 6.17
N SER A 107 -6.49 4.52 7.00
CA SER A 107 -7.42 5.58 6.61
C SER A 107 -7.51 6.68 7.66
N LEU A 108 -7.66 7.93 7.21
CA LEU A 108 -7.85 9.10 8.08
C LEU A 108 -9.29 9.26 8.57
N ASP A 109 -10.27 8.75 7.82
CA ASP A 109 -11.68 9.12 8.01
C ASP A 109 -12.63 7.91 8.07
N VAL A 110 -13.00 7.36 6.93
CA VAL A 110 -13.94 6.26 6.78
C VAL A 110 -13.25 5.04 6.19
N ILE A 111 -13.97 3.92 6.04
CA ILE A 111 -13.40 2.75 5.40
C ILE A 111 -13.29 3.02 3.89
N HIS A 112 -12.09 2.82 3.35
CA HIS A 112 -11.82 2.73 1.91
C HIS A 112 -11.28 1.34 1.59
N SER A 113 -10.93 1.07 0.33
CA SER A 113 -10.24 -0.18 -0.02
C SER A 113 -9.27 0.06 -1.16
N PHE A 114 -7.98 -0.13 -0.87
CA PHE A 114 -6.86 0.09 -1.78
C PHE A 114 -6.77 -1.09 -2.74
N LYS A 115 -7.15 -0.85 -4.00
CA LYS A 115 -7.22 -1.90 -5.01
C LYS A 115 -6.42 -1.56 -6.27
N VAL A 116 -5.51 -2.44 -6.63
CA VAL A 116 -4.75 -2.40 -7.89
C VAL A 116 -4.98 -3.72 -8.63
N ILE A 117 -5.83 -3.67 -9.65
CA ILE A 117 -6.31 -4.89 -10.34
C ILE A 117 -5.16 -5.68 -10.97
N ALA A 118 -4.21 -4.97 -11.60
CA ALA A 118 -3.08 -5.60 -12.28
C ALA A 118 -2.18 -6.40 -11.34
N LEU A 119 -2.12 -5.99 -10.06
CA LEU A 119 -1.35 -6.65 -9.01
C LEU A 119 -2.17 -7.69 -8.22
N ARG A 120 -3.46 -7.86 -8.56
CA ARG A 120 -4.43 -8.69 -7.81
C ARG A 120 -4.46 -8.36 -6.31
N MET A 121 -4.23 -7.09 -6.01
CA MET A 121 -4.15 -6.58 -4.66
C MET A 121 -5.44 -5.83 -4.32
N CYS A 122 -6.02 -6.15 -3.16
CA CYS A 122 -7.20 -5.48 -2.62
C CYS A 122 -7.14 -5.56 -1.10
N GLN A 123 -6.98 -4.43 -0.42
CA GLN A 123 -6.93 -4.36 1.03
C GLN A 123 -7.75 -3.19 1.54
N ASP A 124 -8.65 -3.45 2.47
CA ASP A 124 -9.44 -2.42 3.12
C ASP A 124 -8.53 -1.50 3.94
N ALA A 125 -8.74 -0.20 3.77
CA ALA A 125 -8.11 0.86 4.52
C ALA A 125 -9.06 1.26 5.66
N ILE A 126 -8.73 0.85 6.88
CA ILE A 126 -9.61 0.95 8.03
C ILE A 126 -9.04 1.98 9.01
N PRO A 127 -9.82 2.99 9.43
CA PRO A 127 -9.36 3.96 10.43
C PRO A 127 -8.88 3.28 11.71
N GLY A 128 -7.69 3.66 12.19
CA GLY A 128 -7.09 3.12 13.41
C GLY A 128 -6.38 1.76 13.25
N LEU A 129 -6.37 1.17 12.06
CA LEU A 129 -5.58 -0.03 11.74
C LEU A 129 -4.50 0.29 10.72
N SER A 130 -3.38 -0.44 10.79
CA SER A 130 -2.35 -0.46 9.76
C SER A 130 -2.24 -1.89 9.26
N ILE A 131 -2.82 -2.16 8.09
CA ILE A 131 -2.97 -3.53 7.59
C ILE A 131 -1.98 -3.74 6.44
N PRO A 132 -1.06 -4.72 6.55
CA PRO A 132 -0.12 -5.00 5.50
C PRO A 132 -0.82 -5.68 4.32
N VAL A 133 -0.45 -5.27 3.12
CA VAL A 133 -0.68 -6.02 1.89
C VAL A 133 0.58 -5.91 1.05
N TRP A 134 0.92 -6.93 0.27
CA TRP A 134 2.21 -6.97 -0.42
C TRP A 134 2.07 -7.48 -1.84
N CYS A 135 3.07 -7.15 -2.66
CA CYS A 135 3.20 -7.69 -4.01
C CYS A 135 4.66 -7.70 -4.46
N LYS A 136 4.94 -8.49 -5.50
CA LYS A 136 6.16 -8.39 -6.30
C LYS A 136 5.77 -8.01 -7.73
N PRO A 137 5.92 -6.75 -8.15
CA PRO A 137 5.57 -6.34 -9.50
C PRO A 137 6.56 -6.92 -10.52
N LEU A 138 6.05 -7.60 -11.55
CA LEU A 138 6.87 -8.31 -12.55
C LEU A 138 6.97 -7.59 -13.90
N LYS A 139 6.34 -6.42 -14.01
CA LYS A 139 6.27 -5.67 -15.27
C LYS A 139 6.14 -4.18 -14.99
N GLU A 140 7.00 -3.40 -15.62
CA GLU A 140 6.93 -1.94 -15.64
C GLU A 140 5.62 -1.43 -16.26
N GLY A 141 5.19 -0.24 -15.85
CA GLY A 141 4.02 0.43 -16.39
C GLY A 141 3.25 1.24 -15.36
N ARG A 142 2.18 1.89 -15.83
CA ARG A 142 1.31 2.73 -15.00
C ARG A 142 -0.04 2.04 -14.81
N PHE A 143 -0.44 1.86 -13.55
CA PHE A 143 -1.63 1.11 -13.15
C PHE A 143 -2.55 1.96 -12.30
N GLN A 144 -3.85 1.87 -12.57
CA GLN A 144 -4.86 2.64 -11.83
C GLN A 144 -5.12 2.03 -10.45
N ILE A 145 -5.18 2.89 -9.44
CA ILE A 145 -5.65 2.59 -8.09
C ILE A 145 -7.16 2.88 -8.04
N ASN A 146 -7.91 1.96 -7.47
CA ASN A 146 -9.36 2.07 -7.33
C ASN A 146 -9.73 2.02 -5.86
N CYS A 147 -10.69 2.84 -5.44
CA CYS A 147 -11.36 2.62 -4.17
C CYS A 147 -12.41 1.52 -4.35
N ALA A 148 -12.30 0.43 -3.58
CA ALA A 148 -13.20 -0.72 -3.69
C ALA A 148 -14.20 -0.86 -2.53
N GLN A 149 -14.30 0.14 -1.65
CA GLN A 149 -15.28 0.23 -0.58
C GLN A 149 -16.00 1.57 -0.65
N LEU A 150 -17.33 1.57 -0.60
CA LEU A 150 -18.13 2.79 -0.71
C LEU A 150 -17.79 3.75 0.44
N CYS A 151 -17.17 4.87 0.10
CA CYS A 151 -16.63 5.84 1.07
C CYS A 151 -17.27 7.24 0.98
N GLY A 152 -18.38 7.39 0.26
CA GLY A 152 -19.13 8.65 0.15
C GLY A 152 -19.29 9.15 -1.30
N ASN A 153 -19.72 10.41 -1.45
CA ASN A 153 -20.15 10.96 -2.75
C ASN A 153 -19.04 11.03 -3.81
N GLY A 154 -17.78 11.15 -3.40
CA GLY A 154 -16.62 11.16 -4.29
C GLY A 154 -15.95 9.78 -4.45
N HIS A 155 -16.59 8.69 -4.02
CA HIS A 155 -16.02 7.35 -4.05
C HIS A 155 -15.46 6.97 -5.43
N SER A 156 -16.21 7.23 -6.51
CA SER A 156 -15.76 6.94 -7.87
C SER A 156 -14.64 7.86 -8.36
N ALA A 157 -14.46 9.04 -7.77
CA ALA A 157 -13.40 9.98 -8.15
C ALA A 157 -12.02 9.55 -7.64
N MET A 158 -11.96 8.64 -6.65
CA MET A 158 -10.71 8.08 -6.14
C MET A 158 -9.98 7.17 -7.13
N THR A 159 -10.53 6.97 -8.33
CA THR A 159 -9.83 6.34 -9.46
C THR A 159 -8.72 7.22 -10.06
N GLY A 160 -8.59 8.47 -9.61
CA GLY A 160 -7.50 9.37 -10.00
C GLY A 160 -6.12 8.99 -9.45
N GLY A 161 -6.03 7.94 -8.62
CA GLY A 161 -4.77 7.43 -8.10
C GLY A 161 -4.04 6.53 -9.10
N PHE A 162 -2.71 6.66 -9.21
CA PHE A 162 -1.87 5.83 -10.07
C PHE A 162 -0.69 5.21 -9.32
N LEU A 163 -0.34 3.98 -9.70
CA LEU A 163 0.85 3.27 -9.28
C LEU A 163 1.74 3.06 -10.50
N ASN A 164 2.92 3.67 -10.48
CA ASN A 164 3.97 3.52 -11.49
C ASN A 164 4.94 2.43 -11.03
N ILE A 165 5.21 1.50 -11.93
CA ILE A 165 6.21 0.45 -11.76
C ILE A 165 7.34 0.80 -12.70
N ASP A 166 8.48 1.15 -12.12
CA ASP A 166 9.62 1.71 -12.82
C ASP A 166 10.78 0.71 -12.85
N SER A 167 11.71 0.93 -13.77
CA SER A 167 13.01 0.28 -13.71
C SER A 167 13.73 0.67 -12.41
N GLN A 168 14.65 -0.16 -11.92
CA GLN A 168 15.40 0.17 -10.69
C GLN A 168 16.11 1.53 -10.80
N SER A 169 16.73 1.82 -11.96
CA SER A 169 17.42 3.10 -12.17
C SER A 169 16.50 4.31 -12.20
N ASP A 170 15.29 4.17 -12.77
CA ASP A 170 14.33 5.26 -12.81
C ASP A 170 13.71 5.49 -11.43
N TYR A 171 13.46 4.42 -10.67
CA TYR A 171 13.01 4.50 -9.29
C TYR A 171 14.05 5.18 -8.39
N ASP A 172 15.34 4.80 -8.50
CA ASP A 172 16.42 5.42 -7.74
C ASP A 172 16.58 6.91 -8.10
N SER A 173 16.41 7.25 -9.39
CA SER A 173 16.42 8.63 -9.85
C SER A 173 15.25 9.43 -9.30
N TRP A 174 14.06 8.82 -9.28
CA TRP A 174 12.86 9.41 -8.70
C TRP A 174 13.03 9.64 -7.19
N LEU A 175 13.57 8.66 -6.46
CA LEU A 175 13.90 8.82 -5.03
C LEU A 175 14.85 10.00 -4.83
N ALA A 176 15.98 10.04 -5.53
CA ALA A 176 16.98 11.11 -5.38
C ALA A 176 16.43 12.53 -5.65
N VAL A 177 15.44 12.65 -6.55
CA VAL A 177 14.79 13.94 -6.87
C VAL A 177 13.74 14.33 -5.82
N ASN A 178 13.02 13.36 -5.27
CA ASN A 178 11.88 13.62 -4.38
C ASN A 178 12.25 13.52 -2.89
N THR A 179 13.37 12.89 -2.54
CA THR A 179 13.94 12.91 -1.19
C THR A 179 14.21 14.36 -0.79
N PRO A 180 13.57 14.88 0.27
CA PRO A 180 13.85 16.22 0.71
C PRO A 180 15.28 16.36 1.22
N ALA A 181 15.97 17.44 0.84
CA ALA A 181 17.23 17.80 1.45
C ALA A 181 16.98 18.27 2.89
N ASP A 182 17.59 17.60 3.87
CA ASP A 182 17.64 17.94 5.30
C ASP A 182 16.47 18.82 5.82
N GLY A 183 15.32 18.20 6.07
CA GLY A 183 14.26 18.78 6.92
C GLY A 183 13.25 19.73 6.23
N ALA A 184 13.26 19.87 4.92
CA ALA A 184 12.14 20.48 4.20
C ALA A 184 11.04 19.44 3.99
N ALA A 185 9.81 19.66 4.47
CA ALA A 185 8.70 18.85 4.01
C ALA A 185 8.56 19.03 2.48
N ALA A 186 8.71 17.95 1.71
CA ALA A 186 8.32 17.98 0.29
C ALA A 186 6.82 18.25 0.24
N GLY A 187 6.47 19.53 0.09
CA GLY A 187 5.13 19.94 -0.29
C GLY A 187 4.82 19.29 -1.62
N ALA A 188 3.67 18.63 -1.70
CA ALA A 188 3.16 17.98 -2.90
C ALA A 188 3.49 18.82 -4.14
N GLY A 189 4.45 18.33 -4.94
CA GLY A 189 4.71 18.88 -6.25
C GLY A 189 3.43 18.74 -7.04
N ALA A 190 2.70 19.85 -7.19
CA ALA A 190 1.63 19.95 -8.15
C ALA A 190 2.28 19.83 -9.53
N PHE A 191 2.24 18.62 -10.08
CA PHE A 191 2.46 18.43 -11.50
C PHE A 191 1.18 18.87 -12.21
N GLU A 192 1.30 19.98 -12.96
CA GLU A 192 0.28 20.52 -13.87
C GLU A 192 -0.16 19.52 -14.95
#